data_AF-A0A2E4PLV2-F1
#
_entry.id   AF-A0A2E4PLV2-F1
#
_cell.length_a   1.000
_cell.length_b   1.000
_cell.length_c   1.000
_cell.angle_alpha   90.00
_cell.angle_beta   90.00
_cell.angle_gamma   90.00
#
_symmetry.space_group_name_H-M   'P 1'
#
loop_
_entity.id
_entity.type
_entity.pdbx_description
1 polymer ?
#
loop_
_entity_poly.entity_id
_entity_poly.type
_entity_poly.pdbx_seq_one_letter_code
_entity_poly.pdbx_strand_id
1 'polypeptide(L)'
;MKTIKYQFFNILLVSVLTISSLSCQEKKTNAKTTAQKYPEALSKNEWKTKLSPNTYYIMVEQGTEPAFDNAYYNNHKKGIYVSAATGKPLFSSEDKFDSGTGWPSFTKPINKDAVVWVKDNSYGMTRDEVVEKATGLHLGHVFNDGPEPTGLRYCINSAALKFIEEK
;
A
#
# COMPACT_ATOMS: atom_id res chain seq x y z
N MET A 1 -31.47 39.09 64.97
CA MET A 1 -30.47 39.76 65.85
C MET A 1 -29.17 39.89 65.06
N LYS A 2 -28.78 41.13 64.68
CA LYS A 2 -27.46 41.68 64.23
C LYS A 2 -26.60 40.81 63.26
N THR A 3 -26.58 41.06 61.94
CA THR A 3 -25.73 41.99 61.12
C THR A 3 -24.20 41.81 61.18
N ILE A 4 -23.59 41.42 60.05
CA ILE A 4 -22.23 41.78 59.53
C ILE A 4 -22.34 41.59 57.99
N LYS A 5 -22.40 42.56 57.05
CA LYS A 5 -21.61 43.74 56.61
C LYS A 5 -20.24 43.45 55.95
N TYR A 6 -20.28 43.54 54.60
CA TYR A 6 -19.29 44.08 53.63
C TYR A 6 -17.86 43.53 53.56
N GLN A 7 -17.35 43.20 52.36
CA GLN A 7 -16.72 44.18 51.46
C GLN A 7 -16.31 43.56 50.11
N PHE A 8 -16.39 44.42 49.09
CA PHE A 8 -15.86 44.26 47.74
C PHE A 8 -14.34 44.10 47.75
N PHE A 9 -13.80 43.22 46.89
CA PHE A 9 -12.48 43.42 46.32
C PHE A 9 -12.45 43.08 44.84
N ASN A 10 -11.69 43.89 44.13
CA ASN A 10 -11.66 44.14 42.71
C ASN A 10 -10.55 43.32 42.02
N ILE A 11 -10.75 43.05 40.72
CA ILE A 11 -9.72 43.02 39.65
C ILE A 11 -8.72 41.84 39.67
N LEU A 12 -8.68 41.03 38.59
CA LEU A 12 -7.58 41.09 37.60
C LEU A 12 -7.84 40.20 36.37
N LEU A 13 -7.65 40.81 35.20
CA LEU A 13 -7.54 40.24 33.86
C LEU A 13 -6.46 39.14 33.79
N VAL A 14 -6.75 37.99 33.15
CA VAL A 14 -5.72 37.26 32.38
C VAL A 14 -6.35 36.72 31.09
N SER A 15 -5.95 37.35 29.99
CA SER A 15 -6.11 36.87 28.62
C SER A 15 -5.35 35.57 28.39
N VAL A 16 -5.99 34.56 27.80
CA VAL A 16 -5.26 33.49 27.10
C VAL A 16 -5.86 33.32 25.70
N LEU A 17 -5.39 34.17 24.78
CA LEU A 17 -5.16 33.80 23.40
C LEU A 17 -4.01 32.80 23.39
N THR A 18 -4.24 31.56 22.93
CA THR A 18 -3.30 30.69 22.19
C THR A 18 -3.84 29.26 22.13
N ILE A 19 -4.66 28.96 21.12
CA ILE A 19 -4.74 27.60 20.57
C ILE A 19 -4.37 27.71 19.09
N SER A 20 -3.10 27.99 18.84
CA SER A 20 -2.45 27.72 17.57
C SER A 20 -1.41 26.62 17.80
N SER A 21 -1.36 25.66 16.89
CA SER A 21 -0.40 24.55 16.79
C SER A 21 -0.70 23.25 17.56
N LEU A 22 -1.73 22.50 17.13
CA LEU A 22 -1.70 21.02 17.27
C LEU A 22 -1.68 20.25 15.93
N SER A 23 -1.77 20.90 14.76
CA SER A 23 -1.81 20.15 13.48
C SER A 23 -0.45 19.74 12.90
N CYS A 24 0.67 20.02 13.60
CA CYS A 24 2.02 19.77 13.07
C CYS A 24 2.75 18.56 13.69
N GLN A 25 2.21 17.93 14.74
CA GLN A 25 2.87 16.80 15.41
C GLN A 25 2.48 15.42 14.86
N GLU A 26 1.33 15.26 14.20
CA GLU A 26 0.90 13.96 13.64
C GLU A 26 1.70 13.53 12.39
N LYS A 27 2.18 14.48 11.58
CA LYS A 27 2.89 14.17 10.33
C LYS A 27 4.28 13.56 10.54
N LYS A 28 4.99 13.95 11.61
CA LYS A 28 6.38 13.52 11.85
C LYS A 28 6.49 12.12 12.44
N THR A 29 5.52 11.69 13.24
CA THR A 29 5.50 10.35 13.85
C THR A 29 5.11 9.29 12.82
N ASN A 30 4.12 9.59 11.97
CA ASN A 30 3.64 8.65 10.96
C ASN A 30 4.67 8.38 9.84
N ALA A 31 5.38 9.42 9.38
CA ALA A 31 6.43 9.26 8.37
C ALA A 31 7.62 8.39 8.86
N LYS A 32 7.98 8.49 10.14
CA LYS A 32 9.08 7.71 10.73
C LYS A 32 8.74 6.23 10.85
N THR A 33 7.49 5.91 11.21
CA THR A 33 7.00 4.52 11.31
C THR A 33 6.89 3.85 9.94
N THR A 34 6.44 4.59 8.92
CA THR A 34 6.34 4.06 7.55
C THR A 34 7.71 3.80 6.94
N ALA A 35 8.68 4.71 7.11
CA ALA A 35 10.05 4.51 6.61
C ALA A 35 10.76 3.33 7.30
N GLN A 36 10.46 3.07 8.57
CA GLN A 36 10.98 1.89 9.27
C GLN A 36 10.40 0.58 8.73
N LYS A 37 9.13 0.59 8.27
CA LYS A 37 8.46 -0.58 7.72
C LYS A 37 8.79 -0.82 6.25
N TYR A 38 8.92 0.25 5.47
CA TYR A 38 9.14 0.25 4.03
C TYR A 38 10.27 1.23 3.69
N PRO A 39 11.52 0.74 3.55
CA PRO A 39 12.71 1.60 3.49
C PRO A 39 12.78 2.52 2.27
N GLU A 40 12.05 2.20 1.20
CA GLU A 40 12.02 2.96 -0.06
C GLU A 40 10.64 3.64 -0.28
N ALA A 41 9.82 3.78 0.77
CA ALA A 41 8.55 4.48 0.68
C ALA A 41 8.76 5.98 0.41
N LEU A 42 8.02 6.50 -0.57
CA LEU A 42 7.93 7.93 -0.89
C LEU A 42 6.53 8.48 -0.58
N SER A 43 6.40 9.80 -0.56
CA SER A 43 5.09 10.44 -0.45
C SER A 43 4.25 10.22 -1.71
N LYS A 44 2.91 10.32 -1.58
CA LYS A 44 1.98 10.23 -2.72
C LYS A 44 2.34 11.20 -3.85
N ASN A 45 2.74 12.44 -3.51
CA ASN A 45 3.12 13.43 -4.52
C ASN A 45 4.39 13.03 -5.28
N GLU A 46 5.38 12.44 -4.61
CA GLU A 46 6.58 11.94 -5.27
C GLU A 46 6.29 10.73 -6.16
N TRP A 47 5.37 9.85 -5.76
CA TRP A 47 4.94 8.76 -6.64
C TRP A 47 4.16 9.28 -7.85
N LYS A 48 3.33 10.31 -7.68
CA LYS A 48 2.55 10.91 -8.77
C LYS A 48 3.41 11.50 -9.88
N THR A 49 4.64 11.93 -9.58
CA THR A 49 5.60 12.40 -10.59
C THR A 49 6.42 11.30 -11.24
N LYS A 50 6.53 10.12 -10.60
CA LYS A 50 7.35 8.99 -11.07
C LYS A 50 6.56 7.94 -11.85
N LEU A 51 5.27 7.77 -11.54
CA LEU A 51 4.44 6.68 -12.06
C LEU A 51 3.52 7.16 -13.18
N SER A 52 3.17 6.26 -14.10
CA SER A 52 2.08 6.51 -15.04
C SER A 52 0.76 6.69 -14.26
N PRO A 53 -0.25 7.40 -14.81
CA PRO A 53 -1.53 7.56 -14.13
C PRO A 53 -2.18 6.23 -13.71
N ASN A 54 -2.13 5.21 -14.57
CA ASN A 54 -2.69 3.89 -14.26
C ASN A 54 -1.90 3.17 -13.16
N THR A 55 -0.57 3.14 -13.27
CA THR A 55 0.30 2.55 -12.24
C THR A 55 0.13 3.27 -10.91
N TYR A 56 -0.03 4.59 -10.89
CA TYR A 56 -0.29 5.37 -9.70
C TYR A 56 -1.62 5.00 -9.04
N TYR A 57 -2.71 4.97 -9.82
CA TYR A 57 -4.03 4.56 -9.35
C TYR A 57 -4.00 3.17 -8.70
N ILE A 58 -3.34 2.20 -9.35
CA ILE A 58 -3.22 0.84 -8.81
C ILE A 58 -2.32 0.80 -7.57
N MET A 59 -1.07 1.23 -7.69
CA MET A 59 -0.04 0.98 -6.67
C MET A 59 -0.15 1.92 -5.45
N VAL A 60 -0.60 3.16 -5.65
CA VAL A 60 -0.63 4.21 -4.60
C VAL A 60 -2.03 4.44 -4.05
N GLU A 61 -3.04 4.38 -4.91
CA GLU A 61 -4.46 4.54 -4.51
C GLU A 61 -5.14 3.21 -4.24
N GLN A 62 -4.39 2.09 -4.29
CA GLN A 62 -4.87 0.73 -4.03
C GLN A 62 -6.04 0.34 -4.95
N GLY A 63 -6.02 0.87 -6.18
CA GLY A 63 -6.99 0.54 -7.20
C GLY A 63 -6.85 -0.90 -7.72
N THR A 64 -7.84 -1.32 -8.50
CA THR A 64 -7.81 -2.61 -9.21
C THR A 64 -8.13 -2.38 -10.67
N GLU A 65 -7.33 -2.96 -11.57
CA GLU A 65 -7.55 -2.87 -13.02
C GLU A 65 -8.65 -3.84 -13.47
N PRO A 66 -9.31 -3.61 -14.62
CA PRO A 66 -10.35 -4.53 -15.10
C PRO A 66 -9.82 -5.95 -15.38
N ALA A 67 -10.63 -6.95 -15.07
CA ALA A 67 -10.33 -8.35 -15.37
C ALA A 67 -10.22 -8.57 -16.89
N PHE A 68 -9.26 -9.37 -17.34
CA PHE A 68 -9.03 -9.75 -18.75
C PHE A 68 -8.69 -8.60 -19.71
N ASP A 69 -8.68 -7.36 -19.25
CA ASP A 69 -8.29 -6.17 -20.01
C ASP A 69 -7.03 -5.56 -19.40
N ASN A 70 -5.95 -6.35 -19.43
CA ASN A 70 -4.64 -5.96 -18.95
C ASN A 70 -3.52 -6.68 -19.71
N ALA A 71 -2.28 -6.22 -19.54
CA ALA A 71 -1.18 -6.65 -20.40
C ALA A 71 -0.69 -8.08 -20.10
N TYR A 72 -0.83 -8.56 -18.87
CA TYR A 72 -0.09 -9.73 -18.40
C TYR A 72 -0.95 -10.91 -17.95
N TYR A 73 -2.29 -10.82 -17.91
CA TYR A 73 -3.12 -11.96 -17.50
C TYR A 73 -2.82 -13.21 -18.34
N ASN A 74 -2.76 -13.07 -19.67
CA ASN A 74 -2.50 -14.16 -20.61
C ASN A 74 -1.05 -14.16 -21.16
N ASN A 75 -0.10 -13.56 -20.44
CA ASN A 75 1.31 -13.64 -20.83
C ASN A 75 1.91 -14.99 -20.44
N HIS A 76 2.51 -15.69 -21.41
CA HIS A 76 3.12 -17.03 -21.27
C HIS A 76 4.61 -17.07 -21.58
N LYS A 77 5.22 -15.90 -21.82
CA LYS A 77 6.64 -15.78 -22.13
C LYS A 77 7.49 -16.09 -20.90
N LYS A 78 8.68 -16.64 -21.12
CA LYS A 78 9.69 -16.83 -20.07
C LYS A 78 10.33 -15.50 -19.70
N GLY A 79 10.46 -15.23 -18.41
CA GLY A 79 11.05 -13.99 -17.92
C GLY A 79 10.67 -13.65 -16.49
N ILE A 80 11.00 -12.42 -16.10
CA ILE A 80 10.80 -11.92 -14.74
C ILE A 80 9.82 -10.74 -14.75
N TYR A 81 8.86 -10.78 -13.84
CA TYR A 81 7.98 -9.67 -13.53
C TYR A 81 8.60 -8.80 -12.45
N VAL A 82 8.89 -7.55 -12.79
CA VAL A 82 9.49 -6.56 -11.91
C VAL A 82 8.48 -5.50 -11.49
N SER A 83 8.70 -4.86 -10.34
CA SER A 83 7.88 -3.74 -9.87
C SER A 83 7.84 -2.63 -10.92
N ALA A 84 6.63 -2.17 -11.27
CA ALA A 84 6.49 -1.04 -12.18
C ALA A 84 7.08 0.26 -11.60
N ALA A 85 7.16 0.37 -10.27
CA ALA A 85 7.68 1.52 -9.54
C ALA A 85 9.21 1.50 -9.38
N THR A 86 9.78 0.36 -8.97
CA THR A 86 11.21 0.26 -8.59
C THR A 86 12.06 -0.53 -9.56
N GLY A 87 11.46 -1.34 -10.44
CA GLY A 87 12.17 -2.29 -11.30
C GLY A 87 12.76 -3.50 -10.56
N LYS A 88 12.48 -3.68 -9.26
CA LYS A 88 12.93 -4.85 -8.51
C LYS A 88 12.17 -6.10 -8.92
N PRO A 89 12.81 -7.28 -8.98
CA PRO A 89 12.14 -8.56 -9.24
C PRO A 89 11.06 -8.86 -8.19
N LEU A 90 9.86 -9.23 -8.65
CA LEU A 90 8.73 -9.59 -7.79
C LEU A 90 8.30 -11.05 -8.02
N PHE A 91 8.14 -11.46 -9.27
CA PHE A 91 7.65 -12.80 -9.62
C PHE A 91 8.40 -13.38 -10.82
N SER A 92 8.49 -14.71 -10.86
CA SER A 92 9.03 -15.47 -12.00
C SER A 92 7.90 -15.96 -12.90
N SER A 93 8.12 -16.01 -14.21
CA SER A 93 7.20 -16.70 -15.14
C SER A 93 7.06 -18.19 -14.82
N GLU A 94 8.06 -18.81 -14.20
CA GLU A 94 8.02 -20.23 -13.79
C GLU A 94 6.93 -20.52 -12.75
N ASP A 95 6.59 -19.51 -11.95
CA ASP A 95 5.58 -19.59 -10.91
C ASP A 95 4.23 -19.03 -11.35
N LYS A 96 4.15 -18.51 -12.59
CA LYS A 96 2.90 -18.00 -13.17
C LYS A 96 2.02 -19.17 -13.64
N PHE A 97 0.72 -19.07 -13.43
CA PHE A 97 -0.25 -20.03 -13.93
C PHE A 97 -1.57 -19.36 -14.36
N ASP A 98 -2.37 -20.08 -15.15
CA ASP A 98 -3.69 -19.64 -15.58
C ASP A 98 -4.74 -19.98 -14.54
N SER A 99 -5.12 -18.98 -13.74
CA SER A 99 -6.16 -19.11 -12.72
C SER A 99 -7.59 -18.90 -13.25
N GLY A 100 -7.73 -18.36 -14.46
CA GLY A 100 -9.02 -17.95 -15.01
C GLY A 100 -9.64 -16.71 -14.33
N THR A 101 -8.89 -15.98 -13.49
CA THR A 101 -9.43 -14.83 -12.73
C THR A 101 -9.46 -13.54 -13.54
N GLY A 102 -8.65 -13.45 -14.59
CA GLY A 102 -8.48 -12.25 -15.41
C GLY A 102 -7.32 -11.35 -14.99
N TRP A 103 -6.51 -11.76 -14.00
CA TRP A 103 -5.27 -11.08 -13.63
C TRP A 103 -4.08 -12.06 -13.58
N PRO A 104 -2.83 -11.58 -13.77
CA PRO A 104 -1.63 -12.34 -13.51
C PRO A 104 -1.70 -13.07 -12.17
N SER A 105 -1.48 -14.39 -12.20
CA SER A 105 -1.58 -15.25 -11.03
C SER A 105 -0.30 -16.06 -10.85
N PHE A 106 0.27 -16.03 -9.65
CA PHE A 106 1.52 -16.71 -9.31
C PHE A 106 1.37 -17.58 -8.08
N THR A 107 2.13 -18.66 -7.97
CA THR A 107 2.11 -19.57 -6.80
C THR A 107 2.95 -19.06 -5.63
N LYS A 108 3.99 -18.27 -5.93
CA LYS A 108 4.91 -17.67 -4.95
C LYS A 108 5.64 -16.43 -5.53
N PRO A 109 6.15 -15.52 -4.69
CA PRO A 109 7.08 -14.48 -5.13
C PRO A 109 8.46 -15.06 -5.45
N ILE A 110 9.27 -14.28 -6.17
CA ILE A 110 10.64 -14.68 -6.56
C ILE A 110 11.55 -14.93 -5.34
N ASN A 111 11.29 -14.23 -4.23
CA ASN A 111 11.88 -14.51 -2.92
C ASN A 111 11.02 -13.93 -1.79
N LYS A 112 11.32 -14.32 -0.54
CA LYS A 112 10.61 -13.88 0.68
C LYS A 112 10.73 -12.38 1.01
N ASP A 113 11.63 -11.68 0.35
CA ASP A 113 11.94 -10.27 0.58
C ASP A 113 11.36 -9.35 -0.52
N ALA A 114 10.70 -9.91 -1.53
CA ALA A 114 10.08 -9.15 -2.60
C ALA A 114 8.74 -8.51 -2.18
N VAL A 115 7.92 -9.26 -1.45
CA VAL A 115 6.55 -8.86 -1.06
C VAL A 115 6.26 -9.18 0.40
N VAL A 116 5.25 -8.53 0.95
CA VAL A 116 4.71 -8.82 2.29
C VAL A 116 3.18 -8.76 2.26
N TRP A 117 2.54 -9.54 3.13
CA TRP A 117 1.09 -9.52 3.28
C TRP A 117 0.66 -8.53 4.34
N VAL A 118 -0.40 -7.78 4.05
CA VAL A 118 -1.02 -6.83 4.97
C VAL A 118 -2.52 -7.11 5.01
N LYS A 119 -3.12 -7.02 6.19
CA LYS A 119 -4.57 -7.21 6.33
C LYS A 119 -5.31 -6.04 5.69
N ASP A 120 -6.15 -6.34 4.73
CA ASP A 120 -7.07 -5.42 4.07
C ASP A 120 -8.49 -5.71 4.57
N ASN A 121 -9.07 -4.73 5.27
CA ASN A 121 -10.43 -4.79 5.84
C ASN A 121 -11.43 -3.89 5.08
N SER A 122 -11.08 -3.49 3.85
CA SER A 122 -11.94 -2.67 3.00
C SER A 122 -13.20 -3.41 2.55
N TYR A 123 -14.24 -2.66 2.19
CA TYR A 123 -15.51 -3.18 1.65
C TYR A 123 -16.20 -4.26 2.50
N GLY A 124 -15.97 -4.29 3.82
CA GLY A 124 -16.58 -5.26 4.73
C GLY A 124 -16.03 -6.69 4.59
N MET A 125 -14.90 -6.87 3.89
CA MET A 125 -14.22 -8.16 3.74
C MET A 125 -12.85 -8.10 4.42
N THR A 126 -12.35 -9.23 4.90
CA THR A 126 -10.96 -9.37 5.34
C THR A 126 -10.19 -10.18 4.30
N ARG A 127 -9.24 -9.53 3.63
CA ARG A 127 -8.35 -10.12 2.61
C ARG A 127 -6.90 -9.90 3.00
N ASP A 128 -6.01 -10.72 2.45
CA ASP A 128 -4.57 -10.50 2.55
C ASP A 128 -4.11 -9.76 1.30
N GLU A 129 -3.84 -8.46 1.46
CA GLU A 129 -3.23 -7.61 0.45
C GLU A 129 -1.75 -7.96 0.30
N VAL A 130 -1.29 -8.03 -0.94
CA VAL A 130 0.13 -8.17 -1.28
C VAL A 130 0.68 -6.79 -1.62
N VAL A 131 1.70 -6.37 -0.89
CA VAL A 131 2.42 -5.12 -1.14
C VAL A 131 3.91 -5.36 -1.39
N GLU A 132 4.55 -4.49 -2.17
CA GLU A 132 6.00 -4.51 -2.36
C GLU A 132 6.70 -4.23 -1.03
N LYS A 133 7.62 -5.11 -0.61
CA LYS A 133 8.28 -4.99 0.70
C LYS A 133 9.13 -3.73 0.83
N ALA A 134 9.74 -3.28 -0.27
CA ALA A 134 10.62 -2.11 -0.26
C ALA A 134 9.83 -0.79 -0.08
N THR A 135 8.69 -0.65 -0.73
CA THR A 135 7.96 0.62 -0.86
C THR A 135 6.62 0.65 -0.13
N GLY A 136 6.06 -0.51 0.19
CA GLY A 136 4.71 -0.67 0.71
C GLY A 136 3.61 -0.42 -0.32
N LEU A 137 3.95 -0.32 -1.60
CA LEU A 137 2.98 -0.09 -2.67
C LEU A 137 2.12 -1.32 -2.95
N HIS A 138 0.85 -1.08 -3.27
CA HIS A 138 -0.13 -2.12 -3.60
C HIS A 138 0.27 -2.89 -4.86
N LEU A 139 0.14 -4.21 -4.80
CA LEU A 139 0.32 -5.10 -5.94
C LEU A 139 -0.97 -5.85 -6.27
N GLY A 140 -1.65 -6.37 -5.26
CA GLY A 140 -2.88 -7.16 -5.41
C GLY A 140 -3.24 -7.89 -4.11
N HIS A 141 -3.70 -9.13 -4.23
CA HIS A 141 -4.12 -9.95 -3.09
C HIS A 141 -3.64 -11.40 -3.22
N VAL A 142 -3.57 -12.10 -2.08
CA VAL A 142 -3.26 -13.52 -2.03
C VAL A 142 -4.48 -14.30 -1.54
N PHE A 143 -4.65 -15.51 -2.08
CA PHE A 143 -5.75 -16.41 -1.79
C PHE A 143 -5.24 -17.85 -1.57
N ASN A 144 -5.99 -18.65 -0.83
CA ASN A 144 -5.66 -20.06 -0.52
C ASN A 144 -6.31 -21.05 -1.50
N ASP A 145 -6.45 -20.66 -2.76
CA ASP A 145 -7.08 -21.42 -3.84
C ASP A 145 -6.13 -21.62 -5.04
N GLY A 146 -4.82 -21.58 -4.77
CA GLY A 146 -3.79 -21.87 -5.76
C GLY A 146 -3.51 -23.37 -5.92
N PRO A 147 -2.71 -23.75 -6.92
CA PRO A 147 -2.27 -25.12 -7.10
C PRO A 147 -1.25 -25.56 -6.04
N GLU A 148 -1.06 -26.86 -5.93
CA GLU A 148 0.08 -27.46 -5.21
C GLU A 148 1.43 -26.99 -5.80
N PRO A 149 2.50 -26.89 -5.00
CA PRO A 149 2.61 -27.32 -3.60
C PRO A 149 2.28 -26.24 -2.57
N THR A 150 2.06 -24.98 -3.00
CA THR A 150 1.84 -23.88 -2.05
C THR A 150 0.39 -23.76 -1.63
N GLY A 151 -0.55 -24.14 -2.49
CA GLY A 151 -1.98 -23.86 -2.32
C GLY A 151 -2.31 -22.36 -2.39
N LEU A 152 -1.34 -21.52 -2.76
CA LEU A 152 -1.46 -20.07 -2.75
C LEU A 152 -1.58 -19.51 -4.15
N ARG A 153 -2.43 -18.51 -4.31
CA ARG A 153 -2.57 -17.72 -5.53
C ARG A 153 -2.34 -16.25 -5.23
N TYR A 154 -1.20 -15.74 -5.68
CA TYR A 154 -0.89 -14.32 -5.72
C TYR A 154 -1.53 -13.73 -6.97
N CYS A 155 -2.66 -13.03 -6.80
CA CYS A 155 -3.42 -12.39 -7.85
C CYS A 155 -3.01 -10.92 -7.93
N ILE A 156 -2.24 -10.57 -8.95
CA ILE A 156 -1.50 -9.30 -9.00
C ILE A 156 -1.97 -8.46 -10.18
N ASN A 157 -2.16 -7.15 -9.96
CA ASN A 157 -2.46 -6.22 -11.04
C ASN A 157 -1.28 -6.15 -12.02
N SER A 158 -1.55 -6.33 -13.31
CA SER A 158 -0.60 -6.17 -14.40
C SER A 158 0.04 -4.78 -14.40
N ALA A 159 -0.72 -3.73 -14.13
CA ALA A 159 -0.20 -2.35 -14.09
C ALA A 159 0.78 -2.07 -12.94
N ALA A 160 0.84 -2.95 -11.93
CA ALA A 160 1.86 -2.93 -10.88
C ALA A 160 3.17 -3.62 -11.30
N LEU A 161 3.19 -4.25 -12.47
CA LEU A 161 4.31 -5.02 -13.00
C LEU A 161 4.85 -4.42 -14.29
N LYS A 162 6.11 -4.74 -14.59
CA LYS A 162 6.71 -4.73 -15.93
C LYS A 162 7.31 -6.11 -16.18
N PHE A 163 7.39 -6.53 -17.44
CA PHE A 163 7.93 -7.83 -17.80
C PHE A 163 9.28 -7.71 -18.53
N ILE A 164 10.28 -8.46 -18.05
CA ILE A 164 11.59 -8.60 -18.68
C ILE A 164 11.68 -10.02 -19.25
N GLU A 165 11.57 -10.14 -20.57
CA GLU A 165 11.63 -11.41 -21.29
C GLU A 165 13.06 -11.98 -21.25
N GLU A 166 13.16 -13.28 -20.98
CA GLU A 166 14.41 -14.04 -21.09
C GLU A 166 14.74 -14.24 -22.58
N LYS A 167 15.99 -14.00 -22.96
CA LYS A 167 16.47 -14.10 -24.35
C LYS A 167 17.09 -15.46 -24.65
#